data_AF-A0A2R6S6N7-F1
#
_entry.id   AF-A0A2R6S6N7-F1
#
_cell.length_a   1.000
_cell.length_b   1.000
_cell.length_c   1.000
_cell.angle_alpha   90.00
_cell.angle_beta   90.00
_cell.angle_gamma   90.00
#
_symmetry.space_group_name_H-M   'P 1'
#
loop_
_entity.id
_entity.type
_entity.pdbx_description
1 polymer ?
#
loop_
_entity_poly.entity_id
_entity_poly.type
_entity_poly.pdbx_seq_one_letter_code
_entity_poly.pdbx_strand_id
1 'polypeptide(L)' 'MPVHNFPVELFYAIFARVSKQDLASCSLVSWLWQQITLPLLFEKLCIRYSVPNEAIEEGYEASEGKAHPSSRREGL' A
#
# COMPACT_ATOMS: atom_id res chain seq x y z
N MET A 1 -7.57 20.49 36.03
CA MET A 1 -8.94 20.07 35.65
C MET A 1 -8.84 18.70 35.02
N PRO A 2 -9.52 17.65 35.52
CA PRO A 2 -9.48 16.34 34.89
C PRO A 2 -10.26 16.40 33.58
N VAL A 3 -9.61 16.09 32.46
CA VAL A 3 -10.18 16.05 31.10
C VAL A 3 -11.13 14.86 30.91
N HIS A 4 -11.63 14.27 32.01
CA HIS A 4 -12.09 12.88 32.08
C HIS A 4 -13.58 12.66 31.81
N ASN A 5 -14.32 13.65 31.31
CA ASN A 5 -15.73 13.47 30.92
C ASN A 5 -16.04 14.12 29.56
N PHE A 6 -15.13 13.99 28.59
CA PHE A 6 -15.52 14.24 27.21
C PHE A 6 -16.19 12.98 26.65
N PRO A 7 -17.41 13.07 26.10
CA PRO A 7 -18.07 11.95 25.45
C PRO A 7 -17.19 11.37 24.35
N VAL A 8 -17.15 10.05 24.23
CA VAL A 8 -16.38 9.36 23.18
C VAL A 8 -16.82 9.83 21.79
N GLU A 9 -18.11 10.14 21.64
CA GLU A 9 -18.72 10.67 20.43
C GLU A 9 -18.13 12.03 20.04
N LEU A 10 -17.80 12.87 21.03
CA LEU A 10 -17.19 14.16 20.75
C LEU A 10 -15.74 13.99 20.30
N PHE A 11 -14.98 13.09 20.94
CA PHE A 11 -13.63 12.75 20.48
C PHE A 11 -13.65 12.21 19.06
N TYR A 12 -14.57 11.31 18.75
CA TYR A 12 -14.74 10.77 17.41
C TYR A 12 -15.06 11.88 16.39
N ALA A 13 -16.00 12.79 16.71
CA ALA A 13 -16.35 13.91 15.84
C ALA A 13 -15.18 14.89 15.62
N ILE A 14 -14.33 15.08 16.62
CA ILE A 14 -13.10 15.88 16.49
C ILE A 14 -12.11 15.15 15.58
N PHE A 15 -11.79 13.90 15.88
CA PHE A 15 -10.79 13.11 15.15
C PHE A 15 -11.18 12.85 13.69
N ALA A 16 -12.47 12.73 13.38
CA ALA A 16 -12.96 12.61 12.01
C ALA A 16 -12.61 13.81 11.11
N ARG A 17 -12.27 14.98 11.71
CA ARG A 17 -11.89 16.20 11.00
C ARG A 17 -10.37 16.43 10.96
N VAL A 18 -9.60 15.57 11.62
CA VAL A 18 -8.14 15.68 11.73
C VAL A 18 -7.48 14.98 10.53
N SER A 19 -6.31 15.47 10.11
CA SER A 19 -5.56 14.85 9.03
C SER A 19 -5.10 13.43 9.41
N LYS A 20 -4.88 12.55 8.43
CA LYS A 20 -4.37 11.19 8.71
C LYS A 20 -3.01 11.20 9.41
N GLN A 21 -2.16 12.17 9.09
CA GLN A 21 -0.83 12.28 9.70
C GLN A 21 -0.94 12.63 11.19
N ASP A 22 -1.82 13.57 11.52
CA ASP A 22 -2.05 13.99 12.91
C ASP A 22 -2.82 12.91 13.70
N LEU A 23 -3.75 12.19 13.07
CA LEU A 23 -4.45 11.05 13.67
C LEU A 23 -3.48 9.96 14.13
N ALA A 24 -2.41 9.71 13.36
CA ALA A 24 -1.38 8.77 13.75
C ALA A 24 -0.67 9.23 15.03
N SER A 25 -0.33 10.51 15.14
CA SER A 25 0.22 11.08 16.37
C SER A 25 -0.76 11.01 17.54
N CYS A 26 -2.05 11.28 17.32
CA CYS A 26 -3.09 11.17 18.35
C CYS A 26 -3.22 9.74 18.90
N SER A 27 -2.99 8.71 18.08
CA SER A 27 -3.05 7.31 18.53
C SER A 27 -2.02 6.95 19.61
N LEU A 28 -0.96 7.75 19.78
CA LEU A 28 0.11 7.50 20.74
C LEU A 28 -0.14 8.12 22.13
N VAL A 29 -1.20 8.92 22.29
CA VAL A 29 -1.46 9.69 23.52
C VAL A 29 -1.95 8.81 24.67
N SER A 30 -2.88 7.90 24.41
CA SER A 30 -3.44 7.00 25.41
C SER A 30 -4.17 5.82 24.74
N TRP A 31 -4.44 4.78 25.52
CA TRP A 31 -5.24 3.64 25.05
C TRP A 31 -6.61 4.04 24.52
N LEU A 32 -7.31 4.97 25.20
CA LEU A 32 -8.62 5.46 24.75
C LEU A 32 -8.50 6.17 23.40
N TRP A 33 -7.47 7.01 23.22
CA TRP A 33 -7.25 7.72 21.96
C TRP A 33 -6.93 6.75 20.84
N GLN A 34 -6.09 5.75 21.11
CA GLN A 34 -5.78 4.68 20.17
C GLN A 34 -7.04 3.95 19.71
N GLN A 35 -7.95 3.59 20.63
CA GLN A 35 -9.20 2.90 20.29
C GLN A 35 -10.10 3.74 19.37
N ILE A 36 -10.09 5.06 19.52
CA ILE A 36 -10.94 5.96 18.72
C ILE A 36 -10.28 6.28 17.36
N THR A 37 -8.96 6.50 17.32
CA THR A 37 -8.26 6.97 16.11
C THR A 37 -7.89 5.85 15.14
N LEU A 38 -7.67 4.61 15.61
CA LEU A 38 -7.34 3.49 14.73
C LEU A 38 -8.42 3.22 13.66
N PRO A 39 -9.72 3.09 14.00
CA PRO A 39 -10.76 2.93 12.98
C PRO A 39 -10.74 4.05 11.93
N LEU A 40 -10.52 5.30 12.35
CA LEU A 40 -10.47 6.47 11.46
C LEU A 40 -9.26 6.47 10.53
N LEU A 41 -8.09 6.02 11.01
CA LEU A 41 -6.88 5.91 10.18
C LEU A 41 -7.06 4.94 9.01
N PHE A 42 -7.76 3.83 9.28
CA PHE A 42 -7.92 2.72 8.35
C PHE A 42 -9.24 2.71 7.58
N GLU A 43 -10.18 3.62 7.84
CA GLU A 43 -11.49 3.69 7.16
C GLU A 43 -11.34 3.69 5.62
N LYS A 44 -10.34 4.42 5.10
CA LYS A 44 -10.00 4.46 3.67
C LYS A 44 -8.51 4.25 3.47
N LEU A 45 -8.06 3.00 3.55
CA LEU A 45 -6.67 2.64 3.30
C LEU A 45 -6.44 2.41 1.80
N CYS A 46 -5.54 3.19 1.19
CA CYS A 46 -5.07 2.95 -0.17
C CYS A 46 -3.60 2.57 -0.10
N ILE A 47 -3.30 1.30 -0.35
CA ILE A 47 -1.92 0.79 -0.45
C ILE A 47 -1.51 0.92 -1.92
N ARG A 48 -0.48 1.72 -2.18
CA ARG A 48 0.10 1.84 -3.52
C ARG A 48 1.42 1.10 -3.54
N TYR A 49 1.52 0.12 -4.44
CA TYR A 49 2.76 -0.57 -4.71
C TYR A 49 3.48 0.16 -5.84
N SER A 50 4.71 0.59 -5.59
CA SER A 50 5.61 1.14 -6.61
C SER A 50 6.79 0.18 -6.77
N VAL A 51 6.94 -0.40 -7.95
CA VAL A 51 8.17 -1.12 -8.31
C VAL A 51 9.22 -0.05 -8.66
N PRO A 52 10.39 -0.02 -7.98
CA PRO A 52 11.51 0.78 -8.46
C PRO A 52 11.81 0.38 -9.89
N ASN A 53 11.91 1.34 -10.80
CA ASN A 53 12.13 1.12 -12.22
C ASN A 53 13.59 0.71 -12.49
N GLU A 54 14.04 -0.38 -11.86
CA GLU A 54 15.37 -0.98 -11.99
C GLU A 54 15.22 -2.39 -12.58
N ALA A 55 14.65 -2.46 -13.78
CA ALA A 55 14.82 -3.53 -14.75
C ALA A 55 14.52 -2.86 -16.09
N ILE A 56 15.41 -2.79 -17.06
CA ILE A 56 15.98 -3.92 -17.81
C ILE A 56 17.35 -3.45 -18.33
N GLU A 57 18.44 -3.97 -17.77
CA GLU A 57 19.73 -4.05 -18.48
C GLU A 57 19.76 -5.42 -19.19
N GLU A 58 20.21 -5.39 -20.43
CA GLU A 58 20.07 -6.41 -21.45
C GLU A 58 20.83 -7.72 -21.14
N GLY A 59 20.31 -8.85 -21.64
CA GLY A 59 21.15 -9.97 -22.07
C GLY A 59 21.30 -11.15 -21.10
N TYR A 60 20.44 -12.16 -21.26
CA TYR A 60 20.87 -13.55 -21.09
C TYR A 60 20.31 -14.36 -22.27
N GLU A 61 21.22 -14.72 -23.17
CA GLU A 61 21.00 -15.58 -24.32
C GLU A 61 20.34 -16.89 -23.89
N ALA A 62 19.15 -17.17 -24.44
CA ALA A 62 18.58 -18.50 -24.42
C ALA A 62 19.41 -19.37 -25.38
N SER A 63 20.21 -20.23 -24.77
CA SER A 63 21.11 -21.23 -25.33
C SER A 63 20.61 -21.91 -26.63
N GLU A 64 21.55 -22.07 -27.56
CA GLU A 64 21.46 -22.74 -28.85
C GLU A 64 20.64 -24.04 -28.86
N GLY A 65 19.46 -24.00 -29.45
CA GLY A 65 18.80 -25.17 -30.03
C GLY A 65 19.14 -25.28 -31.51
N LYS A 66 20.34 -25.76 -31.84
CA LYS A 66 20.75 -26.10 -33.21
C LYS A 66 19.76 -27.08 -33.85
N ALA A 67 19.03 -26.65 -34.88
CA ALA A 67 18.46 -27.55 -35.88
C ALA A 67 18.18 -26.81 -37.20
N HIS A 68 19.17 -26.81 -38.09
CA HIS A 68 18.96 -26.77 -39.54
C HIS A 68 20.04 -27.67 -40.17
N PRO A 69 19.82 -28.41 -41.28
CA PRO A 69 18.90 -28.18 -42.40
C PRO A 69 18.03 -29.42 -42.79
N SER A 70 16.94 -29.33 -43.56
CA SER A 70 16.99 -29.37 -45.02
C SER A 70 15.59 -29.40 -45.66
N SER A 71 15.46 -28.63 -46.75
CA SER A 71 14.71 -28.87 -48.00
C SER A 71 13.56 -29.90 -48.05
N ARG A 72 12.35 -29.44 -48.39
CA ARG A 72 11.55 -30.03 -49.49
C ARG A 72 10.46 -29.06 -49.99
N ARG A 73 10.47 -28.78 -51.31
CA ARG A 73 9.37 -28.16 -52.07
C ARG A 73 8.17 -29.10 -52.15
N GLU A 74 6.98 -28.52 -52.21
CA GLU A 74 5.66 -29.00 -52.74
C GLU A 74 4.62 -28.23 -51.90
N GLY A 75 3.60 -27.49 -52.38
CA GLY A 75 2.95 -27.29 -53.66
C GLY A 75 1.48 -26.96 -53.32
N LEU A 76 0.93 -25.86 -53.85
CA LEU A 76 -0.46 -25.64 -54.27
C LEU A 76 -0.57 -24.24 -54.88
#